data_AF-A0A2T5C9U9-F1
#
_entry.id   AF-A0A2T5C9U9-F1
#
_cell.length_a   1.000
_cell.length_b   1.000
_cell.length_c   1.000
_cell.angle_alpha   90.00
_cell.angle_beta   90.00
_cell.angle_gamma   90.00
#
_symmetry.space_group_name_H-M   'P 1'
#
loop_
_entity.id
_entity.type
_entity.pdbx_description
1 polymer ?
#
loop_
_entity_poly.entity_id
_entity_poly.type
_entity_poly.pdbx_seq_one_letter_code
_entity_poly.pdbx_strand_id
1 'polypeptide(L)' 'MVTAEQICQEANRLPRSALPTVLDFMLFLQKRMSENHENDLVPAQESSTCALWNNEEDEAWNEVPTR' A
#
# COMPACT_ATOMS: atom_id res chain seq x y z
N MET A 1 14.69 -17.75 -2.52
CA MET A 1 15.11 -16.47 -1.91
C MET A 1 15.85 -15.70 -2.99
N VAL A 2 15.43 -14.47 -3.29
CA VAL A 2 16.10 -13.65 -4.32
C VAL A 2 17.37 -13.06 -3.74
N THR A 3 18.49 -13.12 -4.46
CA THR A 3 19.78 -12.55 -4.02
C THR A 3 20.05 -11.19 -4.65
N ALA A 4 20.93 -10.39 -4.04
CA ALA A 4 21.38 -9.12 -4.62
C ALA A 4 21.99 -9.29 -6.02
N GLU A 5 22.70 -10.40 -6.24
CA GLU A 5 23.27 -10.74 -7.55
C GLU A 5 22.19 -11.00 -8.60
N GLN A 6 21.10 -11.68 -8.26
CA GLN A 6 19.97 -11.87 -9.19
C GLN A 6 19.32 -10.53 -9.55
N ILE A 7 19.18 -9.61 -8.59
CA ILE A 7 18.65 -8.26 -8.85
C ILE A 7 19.58 -7.49 -9.81
N CYS A 8 20.89 -7.51 -9.57
CA CYS A 8 21.86 -6.86 -10.44
C CYS A 8 21.87 -7.47 -11.85
N GLN A 9 21.73 -8.79 -11.97
CA GLN A 9 21.64 -9.47 -13.27
C GLN A 9 20.42 -9.03 -14.07
N GLU A 10 19.24 -8.95 -13.44
CA GLU A 10 18.04 -8.47 -14.12
C GLU A 10 18.11 -6.98 -14.46
N ALA A 11 18.66 -6.15 -13.56
CA ALA A 11 18.86 -4.72 -13.84
C ALA A 11 19.76 -4.49 -15.06
N ASN A 12 20.80 -5.32 -15.23
CA ASN A 12 21.70 -5.25 -16.39
C ASN A 12 21.05 -5.63 -17.73
N ARG A 13 19.91 -6.33 -17.71
CA ARG A 13 19.14 -6.66 -18.92
C ARG A 13 18.23 -5.54 -19.38
N LEU A 14 18.03 -4.51 -18.54
CA LEU A 14 17.16 -3.38 -18.87
C LEU A 14 17.85 -2.37 -19.78
N PRO A 15 17.08 -1.62 -20.59
CA PRO A 15 17.59 -0.46 -21.30
C PRO A 15 18.19 0.55 -20.32
N ARG A 16 19.28 1.22 -20.71
CA ARG A 16 19.92 2.25 -19.87
C ARG A 16 18.96 3.36 -19.42
N SER A 17 17.94 3.65 -20.23
CA SER A 17 16.90 4.63 -19.90
C SER A 17 16.01 4.23 -18.72
N ALA A 18 15.92 2.94 -18.39
CA ALA A 18 15.10 2.43 -17.29
C ALA A 18 15.87 2.34 -15.96
N LEU A 19 17.21 2.35 -16.00
CA LEU A 19 18.05 2.24 -14.80
C LEU A 19 17.79 3.33 -13.74
N PRO A 20 17.57 4.61 -14.11
CA PRO A 20 17.26 5.65 -13.12
C PRO A 20 15.99 5.32 -12.34
N THR A 21 14.92 4.92 -13.03
CA THR A 21 13.64 4.55 -12.41
C THR A 21 13.77 3.35 -11.49
N VAL A 22 14.58 2.36 -11.87
CA VAL A 22 14.84 1.19 -11.04
C VAL A 22 15.56 1.59 -9.75
N LEU A 23 16.57 2.46 -9.85
CA LEU A 23 17.29 2.98 -8.70
C LEU A 23 16.36 3.78 -7.78
N ASP A 24 15.57 4.69 -8.35
CA ASP A 24 14.60 5.50 -7.61
C ASP A 24 13.61 4.61 -6.84
N PHE A 25 13.15 3.53 -7.47
CA PHE A 25 12.22 2.59 -6.83
C PHE A 25 12.88 1.81 -5.68
N MET A 26 14.13 1.37 -5.83
CA MET A 26 14.87 0.72 -4.75
C MET A 26 15.05 1.66 -3.55
N LEU A 27 15.39 2.93 -3.80
CA LEU A 27 15.52 3.95 -2.76
C LEU A 27 14.18 4.26 -2.09
N PHE A 28 13.10 4.33 -2.86
CA PHE A 28 11.75 4.48 -2.34
C PHE A 28 11.38 3.33 -1.38
N LEU A 29 11.66 2.08 -1.77
CA LEU A 29 11.38 0.93 -0.91
C LEU A 29 12.17 0.98 0.38
N GLN A 30 13.46 1.34 0.31
CA GLN A 30 14.29 1.51 1.51
C GLN A 30 13.69 2.57 2.44
N LYS A 31 13.34 3.73 1.91
CA LYS A 31 12.72 4.83 2.66
C LYS A 31 11.39 4.40 3.27
N ARG A 32 10.49 3.79 2.49
CA ARG A 32 9.19 3.30 2.96
C ARG A 32 9.34 2.26 4.05
N MET A 33 10.30 1.34 3.95
CA MET A 33 10.55 0.35 5.01
C MET A 33 11.04 0.98 6.30
N SER A 34 11.81 2.07 6.21
CA SER A 34 12.23 2.84 7.38
C SER A 34 11.08 3.66 7.97
N GLU A 35 10.19 4.21 7.15
CA GLU A 35 9.07 5.07 7.58
C GLU A 35 7.80 4.30 8.00
N ASN A 36 7.60 3.07 7.52
CA ASN A 36 6.49 2.20 7.93
C ASN A 36 6.52 1.82 9.43
N HIS A 37 7.60 2.10 10.15
CA HIS A 37 7.62 1.99 11.61
C HIS A 37 6.93 3.17 12.31
N GLU A 38 6.74 4.31 11.64
CA GLU A 38 6.25 5.55 12.27
C GLU A 38 4.84 5.97 11.83
N ASN A 39 4.32 5.49 10.69
CA ASN A 39 3.11 6.07 10.07
C ASN A 39 2.01 5.07 9.68
N ASP A 40 1.75 4.05 10.51
CA ASP A 40 0.54 3.22 10.33
C ASP A 40 -0.70 3.96 10.88
N LEU A 41 -1.05 5.10 10.25
CA LEU A 41 -2.24 5.89 10.56
C LEU A 41 -3.52 5.25 9.99
N VAL A 42 -3.38 4.28 9.10
CA VAL A 42 -4.48 3.53 8.49
C VAL A 42 -5.31 2.77 9.54
N PRO A 43 -4.74 1.95 10.44
CA PRO A 43 -5.50 1.33 11.53
C PRO A 43 -6.07 2.35 12.54
N ALA A 44 -5.41 3.49 12.75
CA ALA A 44 -5.93 4.57 13.59
C ALA A 44 -7.17 5.24 12.98
N GLN A 45 -7.21 5.38 11.66
CA GLN A 45 -8.36 5.90 10.93
C GLN A 45 -9.52 4.89 10.88
N GLU A 46 -9.24 3.60 10.66
CA GLU A 46 -10.25 2.54 10.71
C GLU A 46 -10.96 2.49 12.07
N SER A 47 -10.22 2.58 13.17
CA SER A 47 -10.81 2.57 14.52
C SER A 47 -11.70 3.79 14.79
N SER A 48 -11.37 4.97 14.25
CA SER A 48 -12.16 6.19 14.42
C SER A 48 -13.39 6.25 13.51
N THR A 49 -13.36 5.58 12.35
CA THR A 49 -14.43 5.63 11.34
C THR A 49 -15.42 4.47 11.45
N CYS A 50 -15.02 3.32 11.99
CA CYS A 50 -15.90 2.15 12.12
C CYS A 50 -17.20 2.45 12.90
N ALA A 51 -17.11 3.22 14.00
CA ALA A 51 -18.30 3.59 14.79
C ALA A 51 -19.22 4.61 14.11
N LEU A 52 -18.70 5.40 13.17
CA LEU A 52 -19.48 6.38 12.39
C LEU A 52 -20.23 5.71 11.24
N TRP A 53 -19.62 4.69 10.63
CA TRP A 53 -20.13 4.01 9.44
C TRP A 53 -21.02 2.80 9.79
N ASN A 54 -20.79 2.13 10.93
CA ASN A 54 -21.70 1.09 11.44
C ASN A 54 -22.68 1.68 12.45
N ASN A 55 -23.57 2.57 12.00
CA ASN A 55 -24.64 3.10 12.84
C ASN A 55 -26.00 2.53 12.41
N GLU A 56 -26.92 2.40 13.37
CA GLU A 56 -28.27 1.84 13.13
C GLU A 56 -29.13 2.71 12.20
N GLU A 57 -28.77 3.99 12.00
CA GLU A 57 -29.50 4.89 11.10
C GLU A 57 -29.25 4.58 9.61
N ASP A 58 -28.07 4.04 9.26
CA ASP A 58 -27.69 3.69 7.88
C ASP A 58 -28.33 2.35 7.42
N GLU A 59 -28.74 1.52 8.38
CA GLU A 59 -29.43 0.24 8.16
C GLU A 59 -30.92 0.42 7.79
N ALA A 60 -31.46 1.63 7.86
CA ALA A 60 -32.87 1.93 7.59
C ALA A 60 -33.32 1.60 6.14
N TRP A 61 -32.36 1.42 5.23
CA TRP A 61 -32.61 1.05 3.83
C TRP A 61 -32.49 -0.46 3.55
N ASN A 62 -32.14 -1.28 4.57
CA ASN A 62 -31.95 -2.73 4.38
C ASN A 62 -33.26 -3.53 4.34
N GLU A 63 -34.40 -2.92 4.68
CA GLU A 63 -35.72 -3.56 4.66
C GLU A 63 -36.59 -3.18 3.45
N VAL A 64 -36.03 -2.54 2.42
CA VAL A 64 -36.83 -2.19 1.23
C VAL A 64 -37.16 -3.47 0.44
N PRO A 65 -38.46 -3.85 0.28
CA PRO A 65 -38.81 -5.05 -0.46
C PRO A 65 -38.42 -4.91 -1.93
N THR A 66 -37.56 -5.79 -2.42
CA THR A 66 -37.29 -5.93 -3.85
C THR A 66 -38.57 -6.40 -4.54
N ARG A 67 -39.09 -5.53 -5.40
CA ARG A 67 -40.35 -5.75 -6.13
C ARG A 67 -40.08 -6.27 -7.54
#